data_AF-A0A9E5WTW0-F1
#
_entry.id   AF-A0A9E5WTW0-F1
#
_cell.length_a   1.000
_cell.length_b   1.000
_cell.length_c   1.000
_cell.angle_alpha   90.00
_cell.angle_beta   90.00
_cell.angle_gamma   90.00
#
_symmetry.space_group_name_H-M   'P 1'
#
loop_
_entity.id
_entity.type
_entity.pdbx_description
1 polymer ?
#
loop_
_entity_poly.entity_id
_entity_poly.type
_entity_poly.pdbx_seq_one_letter_code
_entity_poly.pdbx_strand_id
1 'polypeptide(L)'
;MGFNPEPYDLLSAIGYWAVVFGTFAVLALVVSLIIACIRYGATDGPVALVLRIRTGLGDLTSMSWRRIGAITILTFKEAIRRKALMVFVVFAVLFMFAGWFLSDTNARPDLQAKVYITFVLTAIAWLVLPVALLLSCWGIPEDIRLRSLHTVVTKPVRRSEVVIGRILGFIGINTLVLAIMAGVGYVWTRRHVPEEALICRVPVYGELSFTDRQGNTEDEEGRPVKGVNVGDIWEFRSYIEGATKASAIWEFDVGEPRDELILESRFEAFRTHKGEIGKGLLCRMLVEKDGLRVPIKTFEVAEFTYNVISVPRKITHEGKNYDLFEDLTDNGKLRIVVQCLDAGQYIGMAKSDLFIRLPDRPFISGYFKAVLGIWLMVVLIIMLGVTASCFVKGPVATLLTFALLVVGQGFREFMDKLVSGQAHGGGPVESIYRILTHMNVVSPLPESTFATVMQTIDSVILKILWVIQNIVPNFRHFRMSPYVANGFDVPWSAALLPSLTVTVAYVIPCVLIGYYSLTLRELEAK
;
A
#
# COMPACT_ATOMS: atom_id res chain seq x y z
N MET A 1 2.63 -11.75 -4.81
CA MET A 1 1.98 -10.46 -4.48
C MET A 1 1.54 -9.84 -5.80
N GLY A 2 0.23 -9.67 -6.00
CA GLY A 2 -0.30 -9.05 -7.21
C GLY A 2 0.07 -7.57 -7.25
N PHE A 3 0.84 -7.18 -8.26
CA PHE A 3 1.14 -5.79 -8.59
C PHE A 3 0.04 -5.30 -9.54
N ASN A 4 -1.17 -5.12 -9.03
CA ASN A 4 -2.23 -4.43 -9.78
C ASN A 4 -2.33 -3.00 -9.21
N PRO A 5 -1.59 -2.02 -9.75
CA PRO A 5 -1.75 -0.63 -9.36
C PRO A 5 -3.09 -0.14 -9.87
N GLU A 6 -4.12 -0.16 -9.03
CA GLU A 6 -5.38 0.51 -9.34
C GLU A 6 -5.17 2.03 -9.29
N PRO A 7 -5.66 2.77 -10.30
CA PRO A 7 -5.56 4.22 -10.30
C PRO A 7 -6.32 4.78 -9.11
N TYR A 8 -5.64 5.60 -8.30
CA TYR A 8 -6.24 6.24 -7.15
C TYR A 8 -6.96 7.52 -7.55
N ASP A 9 -8.29 7.50 -7.42
CA ASP A 9 -9.09 8.70 -7.59
C ASP A 9 -9.05 9.55 -6.30
N LEU A 10 -8.44 10.73 -6.42
CA LEU A 10 -8.30 11.69 -5.34
C LEU A 10 -9.65 12.18 -4.81
N LEU A 11 -10.61 12.40 -5.70
CA LEU A 11 -11.84 13.11 -5.34
C LEU A 11 -12.76 12.22 -4.52
N SER A 12 -12.94 10.97 -4.97
CA SER A 12 -13.65 9.96 -4.19
C SER A 12 -12.95 9.65 -2.86
N ALA A 13 -11.61 9.61 -2.84
CA ALA A 13 -10.87 9.36 -1.60
C ALA A 13 -11.00 10.50 -0.58
N ILE A 14 -10.98 11.77 -1.01
CA ILE A 14 -11.22 12.93 -0.14
C ILE A 14 -12.66 12.90 0.38
N GLY A 15 -13.64 12.58 -0.48
CA GLY A 15 -15.04 12.43 -0.07
C GLY A 15 -15.20 11.35 1.02
N TYR A 16 -14.59 10.18 0.79
CA TYR A 16 -14.59 9.09 1.77
C TYR A 16 -13.94 9.49 3.08
N TRP A 17 -12.77 10.13 3.03
CA TRP A 17 -12.09 10.63 4.21
C TRP A 17 -12.92 11.66 4.98
N ALA A 18 -13.58 12.60 4.28
CA ALA A 18 -14.42 13.61 4.89
C ALA A 18 -15.64 13.00 5.62
N VAL A 19 -16.24 11.94 5.06
CA VAL A 19 -17.33 11.20 5.70
C VAL A 19 -16.83 10.48 6.95
N VAL A 20 -15.71 9.77 6.87
CA VAL A 20 -15.13 9.04 8.01
C VAL A 20 -14.70 10.00 9.13
N PHE A 21 -13.98 11.07 8.78
CA PHE A 21 -13.54 12.05 9.76
C PHE A 21 -14.72 12.84 10.33
N GLY A 22 -15.70 13.21 9.49
CA GLY A 22 -16.92 13.90 9.91
C GLY A 22 -17.76 13.06 10.88
N THR A 23 -17.99 11.79 10.58
CA THR A 23 -18.71 10.87 11.46
C THR A 23 -17.99 10.69 12.81
N PHE A 24 -16.66 10.54 12.79
CA PHE A 24 -15.87 10.47 14.02
C PHE A 24 -15.91 11.78 14.82
N ALA A 25 -15.78 12.94 14.16
CA ALA A 25 -15.86 14.24 14.80
C ALA A 25 -17.22 14.47 15.47
N VAL A 26 -18.31 14.06 14.80
CA VAL A 26 -19.67 14.09 15.37
C VAL A 26 -19.77 13.18 16.59
N LEU A 27 -19.27 11.95 16.51
CA LEU A 27 -19.29 11.01 17.64
C LEU A 27 -18.48 11.55 18.84
N ALA A 28 -17.28 12.10 18.58
CA ALA A 28 -16.47 12.73 19.61
C ALA A 28 -17.15 13.96 20.23
N LEU A 29 -17.88 14.75 19.43
CA LEU A 29 -18.67 15.89 19.91
C LEU A 29 -19.84 15.42 20.78
N VAL A 30 -20.57 14.38 20.37
CA VAL A 30 -21.66 13.77 21.15
C VAL A 30 -21.14 13.25 22.48
N VAL A 31 -20.04 12.49 22.50
CA VAL A 31 -19.42 12.01 23.74
C VAL A 31 -18.97 13.17 24.62
N SER A 32 -18.34 14.19 24.04
CA SER A 32 -17.91 15.39 24.77
C SER A 32 -19.10 16.17 25.35
N LEU A 33 -20.24 16.21 24.64
CA LEU A 33 -21.48 16.81 25.09
C LEU A 33 -22.08 16.04 26.25
N ILE A 34 -22.13 14.71 26.18
CA ILE A 34 -22.59 13.85 27.28
C ILE A 34 -21.75 14.10 28.53
N ILE A 35 -20.41 14.11 28.40
CA ILE A 35 -19.51 14.39 29.54
C ILE A 35 -19.72 15.81 30.07
N ALA A 36 -19.90 16.80 29.20
CA ALA A 36 -20.15 18.18 29.61
C ALA A 36 -21.47 18.34 30.36
N CYS A 37 -22.55 17.69 29.89
CA CYS A 37 -23.84 17.68 30.55
C CYS A 37 -23.78 16.98 31.92
N ILE A 38 -23.02 15.89 32.05
CA ILE A 38 -22.81 15.20 33.33
C ILE A 38 -22.04 16.08 34.32
N ARG A 39 -21.03 16.84 33.86
CA ARG A 39 -20.16 17.64 34.75
C ARG A 39 -20.71 19.02 35.11
N TYR A 40 -21.34 19.72 34.16
CA TYR A 40 -21.74 21.12 34.28
C TYR A 40 -23.25 21.33 34.26
N GLY A 41 -24.05 20.27 34.11
CA GLY A 41 -25.51 20.35 34.02
C GLY A 41 -26.04 20.54 32.59
N ALA A 42 -27.35 20.36 32.40
CA ALA A 42 -27.98 20.30 31.07
C ALA A 42 -28.02 21.66 30.33
N THR A 43 -28.01 22.79 31.05
CA THR A 43 -28.07 24.14 30.47
C THR A 43 -26.69 24.72 30.18
N ASP A 44 -25.72 24.52 31.06
CA ASP A 44 -24.38 25.12 30.95
C ASP A 44 -23.39 24.21 30.22
N GLY A 45 -23.67 22.90 30.15
CA GLY A 45 -22.87 21.90 29.43
C GLY A 45 -22.65 22.23 27.94
N PRO A 46 -23.72 22.51 27.15
CA PRO A 46 -23.58 22.86 25.74
C PRO A 46 -22.79 24.16 25.52
N VAL A 47 -23.02 25.17 26.35
CA VAL A 47 -22.33 26.48 26.28
C VAL A 47 -20.84 26.32 26.57
N ALA A 48 -20.49 25.55 27.60
CA ALA A 48 -19.11 25.24 27.94
C ALA A 48 -18.38 24.48 26.82
N LEU A 49 -19.07 23.57 26.13
CA LEU A 49 -18.51 22.84 24.99
C LEU A 49 -18.24 23.75 23.79
N VAL A 50 -19.20 24.61 23.42
CA VAL A 50 -19.03 25.56 22.30
C VAL A 50 -17.91 26.55 22.58
N LEU A 51 -17.80 27.06 23.80
CA LEU A 51 -16.71 27.95 24.21
C LEU A 51 -15.34 27.27 24.12
N ARG A 52 -15.23 26.00 24.55
CA ARG A 52 -13.99 25.21 24.43
C ARG A 52 -13.59 24.99 22.98
N ILE A 53 -14.54 24.62 22.11
CA ILE A 53 -14.27 24.44 20.68
C ILE A 53 -13.83 25.76 20.04
N ARG A 54 -14.52 26.87 20.30
CA ARG A 54 -14.19 28.19 19.74
C ARG A 54 -12.80 28.66 20.19
N THR A 55 -12.47 28.44 21.46
CA THR A 55 -11.14 28.79 22.00
C THR A 55 -10.05 27.93 21.38
N GLY A 56 -10.29 26.61 21.25
CA GLY A 56 -9.37 25.68 20.60
C GLY A 56 -9.13 26.01 19.12
N LEU A 57 -10.18 26.38 18.38
CA LEU A 57 -10.06 26.82 16.99
C LEU A 57 -9.29 28.13 16.86
N GLY A 58 -9.54 29.10 17.75
CA GLY A 58 -8.81 30.37 17.80
C GLY A 58 -7.33 30.20 18.14
N ASP A 59 -6.98 29.24 18.99
CA ASP A 59 -5.60 28.87 19.29
C ASP A 59 -4.90 28.17 18.12
N LEU A 60 -5.64 27.40 17.31
CA LEU A 60 -5.12 26.75 16.11
C LEU A 60 -4.82 27.75 14.99
N THR A 61 -5.66 28.75 14.78
CA THR A 61 -5.49 29.71 13.68
C THR A 61 -4.43 30.79 13.96
N SER A 62 -4.11 31.03 15.23
CA SER A 62 -3.17 32.07 15.63
C SER A 62 -1.72 31.59 15.80
N MET A 63 -1.40 30.37 15.36
CA MET A 63 -0.06 29.76 15.45
C MET A 63 1.06 30.62 14.83
N SER A 64 2.22 30.65 15.48
CA SER A 64 3.42 31.30 14.93
C SER A 64 4.44 30.28 14.45
N TRP A 65 4.78 30.32 13.15
CA TRP A 65 5.79 29.45 12.54
C TRP A 65 7.17 29.56 13.19
N ARG A 66 7.52 30.76 13.71
CA ARG A 66 8.80 31.02 14.38
C ARG A 66 8.91 30.28 15.71
N ARG A 67 7.84 30.24 16.50
CA ARG A 67 7.81 29.50 17.78
C ARG A 67 7.89 27.99 17.57
N ILE A 68 7.14 27.49 16.59
CA ILE A 68 7.20 26.08 16.17
C ILE A 68 8.63 25.71 15.78
N GLY A 69 9.28 26.50 14.91
CA GLY A 69 10.66 26.27 14.50
C GLY A 69 11.66 26.24 15.66
N ALA A 70 11.52 27.12 16.65
CA ALA A 70 12.38 27.12 17.83
C ALA A 70 12.24 25.84 18.68
N ILE A 71 11.01 25.35 18.86
CA ILE A 71 10.73 24.09 19.56
C ILE A 71 11.30 22.92 18.76
N THR A 72 11.06 22.88 17.45
CA THR A 72 11.59 21.87 16.52
C THR A 72 13.11 21.75 16.61
N ILE A 73 13.84 22.87 16.59
CA ILE A 73 15.31 22.87 16.70
C ILE A 73 15.76 22.36 18.07
N LEU A 74 15.06 22.72 19.15
CA LEU A 74 15.36 22.23 20.48
C LEU A 74 15.20 20.71 20.55
N THR A 75 14.07 20.17 20.07
CA THR A 75 13.84 18.72 19.97
C THR A 75 14.91 18.00 19.18
N PHE A 76 15.32 18.58 18.06
CA PHE A 76 16.35 18.01 17.19
C PHE A 76 17.70 17.93 17.91
N LYS A 77 18.12 19.02 18.57
CA LYS A 77 19.35 19.06 19.37
C LYS A 77 19.31 18.10 20.55
N GLU A 78 18.16 18.00 21.22
CA GLU A 78 17.96 17.09 22.34
C GLU A 78 18.14 15.64 21.90
N ALA A 79 17.51 15.25 20.79
CA ALA A 79 17.58 13.89 20.29
C ALA A 79 18.97 13.51 19.76
N ILE A 80 19.65 14.41 19.04
CA ILE A 80 21.03 14.16 18.55
C ILE A 80 21.99 13.84 19.71
N ARG A 81 21.81 14.49 20.86
CA ARG A 81 22.66 14.27 22.02
C ARG A 81 22.35 12.95 22.74
N ARG A 82 21.21 12.30 22.48
CA ARG A 82 20.88 11.02 23.11
C ARG A 82 21.76 9.92 22.50
N LYS A 83 22.53 9.24 23.36
CA LYS A 83 23.39 8.10 22.99
C LYS A 83 22.68 6.98 22.23
N ALA A 84 21.34 6.89 22.35
CA ALA A 84 20.51 5.94 21.62
C ALA A 84 20.67 6.02 20.09
N LEU A 85 21.11 7.15 19.53
CA LEU A 85 21.40 7.27 18.10
C LEU A 85 22.70 6.58 17.66
N MET A 86 23.62 6.24 18.57
CA MET A 86 24.84 5.49 18.21
C MET A 86 24.52 4.05 17.76
N VAL A 87 23.35 3.54 18.14
CA VAL A 87 22.84 2.23 17.71
C VAL A 87 22.75 2.13 16.18
N PHE A 88 22.46 3.23 15.47
CA PHE A 88 22.41 3.24 13.99
C PHE A 88 23.77 3.06 13.34
N VAL A 89 24.82 3.61 13.94
CA VAL A 89 26.18 3.44 13.41
C VAL A 89 26.56 1.98 13.48
N VAL A 90 26.25 1.31 14.61
CA VAL A 90 26.49 -0.13 14.78
C VAL A 90 25.68 -0.94 13.77
N PHE A 91 24.37 -0.68 13.63
CA PHE A 91 23.54 -1.40 12.67
C PHE A 91 23.94 -1.14 11.21
N ALA A 92 24.34 0.09 10.85
CA ALA A 92 24.84 0.40 9.52
C ALA A 92 26.13 -0.37 9.20
N VAL A 93 27.03 -0.52 10.19
CA VAL A 93 28.24 -1.34 10.04
C VAL A 93 27.89 -2.82 9.88
N LEU A 94 27.01 -3.37 10.73
CA LEU A 94 26.54 -4.76 10.60
C LEU A 94 25.90 -5.01 9.24
N PHE A 95 25.15 -4.03 8.74
CA PHE A 95 24.49 -4.10 7.44
C PHE A 95 25.48 -4.27 6.28
N MET A 96 26.69 -3.70 6.37
CA MET A 96 27.72 -3.88 5.34
C MET A 96 28.18 -5.33 5.20
N PHE A 97 28.12 -6.12 6.28
CA PHE A 97 28.50 -7.54 6.28
C PHE A 97 27.40 -8.48 5.76
N ALA A 98 26.18 -7.98 5.54
CA ALA A 98 25.07 -8.81 5.11
C ALA A 98 25.30 -9.48 3.73
N GLY A 99 26.13 -8.88 2.87
CA GLY A 99 26.44 -9.43 1.54
C GLY A 99 27.05 -10.82 1.60
N TRP A 100 27.78 -11.12 2.67
CA TRP A 100 28.37 -12.44 2.87
C TRP A 100 27.33 -13.54 3.11
N PHE A 101 26.18 -13.20 3.69
CA PHE A 101 25.11 -14.16 3.96
C PHE A 101 24.14 -14.36 2.78
N LEU A 102 24.13 -13.45 1.81
CA LEU A 102 23.21 -13.45 0.68
C LEU A 102 23.84 -13.94 -0.63
N SER A 103 25.15 -14.19 -0.66
CA SER A 103 25.86 -14.66 -1.85
C SER A 103 25.63 -16.15 -2.08
N ASP A 104 24.69 -16.49 -2.96
CA ASP A 104 24.56 -17.83 -3.52
C ASP A 104 25.05 -17.82 -4.98
N THR A 105 26.14 -18.52 -5.25
CA THR A 105 26.85 -18.55 -6.55
C THR A 105 26.03 -19.25 -7.64
N ASN A 106 25.04 -20.06 -7.27
CA ASN A 106 24.21 -20.84 -8.21
C ASN A 106 22.88 -20.15 -8.57
N ALA A 107 22.57 -19.01 -7.95
CA ALA A 107 21.34 -18.28 -8.20
C ALA A 107 21.42 -17.42 -9.47
N ARG A 108 20.31 -17.33 -10.21
CA ARG A 108 20.20 -16.47 -11.40
C ARG A 108 20.44 -15.00 -11.04
N PRO A 109 21.11 -14.21 -11.91
CA PRO A 109 21.46 -12.82 -11.62
C PRO A 109 20.25 -11.93 -11.29
N ASP A 110 19.11 -12.12 -11.98
CA ASP A 110 17.88 -11.35 -11.73
C ASP A 110 17.27 -11.63 -10.34
N LEU A 111 17.26 -12.91 -9.92
CA LEU A 111 16.79 -13.28 -8.60
C LEU A 111 17.72 -12.74 -7.53
N GLN A 112 19.02 -12.78 -7.77
CA GLN A 112 20.02 -12.27 -6.83
C GLN A 112 19.85 -10.76 -6.60
N ALA A 113 19.69 -9.96 -7.66
CA ALA A 113 19.42 -8.53 -7.57
C ALA A 113 18.15 -8.24 -6.74
N LYS A 114 17.06 -8.99 -7.00
CA LYS A 114 15.81 -8.88 -6.24
C LYS A 114 16.00 -9.16 -4.76
N VAL A 115 16.73 -10.22 -4.39
CA VAL A 115 16.98 -10.58 -2.98
C VAL A 115 17.78 -9.46 -2.29
N TYR A 116 18.86 -8.97 -2.91
CA TYR A 116 19.67 -7.88 -2.36
C TYR A 116 18.87 -6.58 -2.15
N ILE A 117 18.13 -6.13 -3.17
CA ILE A 117 17.33 -4.90 -3.09
C ILE A 117 16.21 -5.05 -2.03
N THR A 118 15.54 -6.20 -2.01
CA THR A 118 14.50 -6.49 -1.01
C THR A 118 15.08 -6.44 0.40
N PHE A 119 16.24 -7.06 0.60
CA PHE A 119 16.93 -7.07 1.88
C PHE A 119 17.30 -5.66 2.34
N VAL A 120 17.90 -4.83 1.47
CA VAL A 120 18.27 -3.45 1.78
C VAL A 120 17.08 -2.59 2.18
N LEU A 121 16.05 -2.54 1.34
CA LEU A 121 14.87 -1.70 1.62
C LEU A 121 14.10 -2.20 2.84
N THR A 122 14.02 -3.52 3.03
CA THR A 122 13.34 -4.11 4.20
C THR A 122 14.12 -3.83 5.48
N ALA A 123 15.45 -4.00 5.48
CA ALA A 123 16.27 -3.71 6.64
C ALA A 123 16.22 -2.24 7.03
N ILE A 124 16.29 -1.32 6.06
CA ILE A 124 16.12 0.13 6.32
C ILE A 124 14.78 0.39 7.00
N ALA A 125 13.67 -0.16 6.47
CA ALA A 125 12.35 0.01 7.07
C ALA A 125 12.30 -0.56 8.49
N TRP A 126 12.73 -1.81 8.70
CA TRP A 126 12.66 -2.47 10.00
C TRP A 126 13.57 -1.86 11.07
N LEU A 127 14.64 -1.15 10.68
CA LEU A 127 15.50 -0.44 11.63
C LEU A 127 14.96 0.96 11.98
N VAL A 128 14.41 1.68 11.01
CA VAL A 128 13.92 3.05 11.23
C VAL A 128 12.56 3.07 11.94
N LEU A 129 11.68 2.10 11.68
CA LEU A 129 10.32 2.08 12.23
C LEU A 129 10.25 1.98 13.76
N PRO A 130 10.95 1.04 14.43
CA PRO A 130 10.92 0.95 15.90
C PRO A 130 11.45 2.21 16.55
N VAL A 131 12.38 2.90 15.90
CA VAL A 131 13.04 4.09 16.43
C VAL A 131 12.12 5.29 16.32
N ALA A 132 11.50 5.47 15.16
CA ALA A 132 10.44 6.45 14.98
C ALA A 132 9.34 6.27 16.04
N LEU A 133 8.93 5.02 16.28
CA LEU A 133 7.94 4.66 17.30
C LEU A 133 8.42 5.00 18.71
N LEU A 134 9.60 4.54 19.12
CA LEU A 134 10.12 4.76 20.47
C LEU A 134 10.38 6.24 20.77
N LEU A 135 11.02 6.96 19.85
CA LEU A 135 11.34 8.38 20.03
C LEU A 135 10.07 9.24 20.12
N SER A 136 9.09 8.98 19.25
CA SER A 136 7.81 9.72 19.26
C SER A 136 6.97 9.43 20.50
N CYS A 137 6.90 8.17 20.95
CA CYS A 137 6.09 7.78 22.10
C CYS A 137 6.68 8.22 23.45
N TRP A 138 8.01 8.27 23.57
CA TRP A 138 8.69 8.65 24.81
C TRP A 138 8.99 10.14 24.92
N GLY A 139 8.96 10.88 23.80
CA GLY A 139 9.30 12.30 23.74
C GLY A 139 8.63 13.17 24.80
N ILE A 140 7.31 13.30 24.72
CA ILE A 140 6.53 14.17 25.63
C ILE A 140 6.48 13.62 27.07
N PRO A 141 6.25 12.32 27.32
CA PRO A 141 6.24 11.78 28.67
C PRO A 141 7.56 11.96 29.42
N GLU A 142 8.68 11.88 28.71
CA GLU A 142 10.00 12.09 29.29
C GLU A 142 10.21 13.55 29.71
N ASP A 143 9.76 14.51 28.89
CA ASP A 143 9.80 15.93 29.25
C ASP A 143 8.98 16.25 30.50
N ILE A 144 7.81 15.61 30.62
CA ILE A 144 6.95 15.74 31.81
C ILE A 144 7.67 15.14 33.02
N ARG A 145 8.28 13.95 32.87
CA ARG A 145 9.02 13.27 33.94
C ARG A 145 10.22 14.09 34.42
N LEU A 146 10.96 14.72 33.50
CA LEU A 146 12.13 15.55 33.80
C LEU A 146 11.77 16.99 34.22
N ARG A 147 10.48 17.33 34.33
CA ARG A 147 9.95 18.67 34.64
C ARG A 147 10.43 19.78 33.68
N SER A 148 11.00 19.43 32.53
CA SER A 148 11.46 20.39 31.52
C SER A 148 10.28 21.13 30.91
N LEU A 149 9.12 20.47 30.80
CA LEU A 149 7.90 21.04 30.22
C LEU A 149 7.38 22.24 31.03
N HIS A 150 7.52 22.24 32.36
CA HIS A 150 7.12 23.37 33.20
C HIS A 150 7.91 24.65 32.91
N THR A 151 9.15 24.54 32.43
CA THR A 151 9.96 25.71 32.02
C THR A 151 9.61 26.24 30.62
N VAL A 152 8.90 25.43 29.82
CA VAL A 152 8.43 25.82 28.49
C VAL A 152 7.04 26.45 28.59
N VAL A 153 6.18 25.93 29.47
CA VAL A 153 4.82 26.44 29.71
C VAL A 153 4.82 27.82 30.38
N THR A 154 5.90 28.24 31.05
CA THR A 154 6.04 29.61 31.58
C THR A 154 6.26 30.66 30.48
N LYS A 155 6.63 30.24 29.26
CA LYS A 155 6.72 31.12 28.08
C LYS A 155 5.36 31.14 27.37
N PRO A 156 4.99 32.21 26.66
CA PRO A 156 3.72 32.30 25.92
C PRO A 156 3.76 31.42 24.65
N VAL A 157 3.86 30.11 24.83
CA VAL A 157 3.87 29.08 23.80
C VAL A 157 2.54 28.36 23.85
N ARG A 158 1.85 28.27 22.69
CA ARG A 158 0.57 27.57 22.64
C ARG A 158 0.78 26.06 22.63
N ARG A 159 -0.15 25.31 23.21
CA ARG A 159 -0.08 23.83 23.31
C ARG A 159 0.02 23.16 21.95
N SER A 160 -0.69 23.69 20.96
CA SER A 160 -0.66 23.19 19.58
C SER A 160 0.70 23.39 18.92
N GLU A 161 1.41 24.47 19.24
CA GLU A 161 2.79 24.74 18.77
C GLU A 161 3.79 23.74 19.38
N VAL A 162 3.58 23.29 20.62
CA VAL A 162 4.42 22.26 21.25
C VAL A 162 4.25 20.91 20.55
N VAL A 163 3.01 20.49 20.28
CA VAL A 163 2.72 19.22 19.58
C VAL A 163 3.32 19.23 18.18
N ILE A 164 3.06 20.28 17.39
CA ILE A 164 3.59 20.40 16.02
C ILE A 164 5.13 20.47 16.04
N GLY A 165 5.71 21.26 16.95
CA GLY A 165 7.16 21.36 17.09
C GLY A 165 7.82 20.01 17.40
N ARG A 166 7.22 19.21 18.30
CA ARG A 166 7.70 17.85 18.62
C ARG A 166 7.55 16.90 17.44
N ILE A 167 6.41 16.92 16.73
CA ILE A 167 6.20 16.13 15.51
C ILE A 167 7.29 16.46 14.48
N LEU A 168 7.46 17.73 14.12
CA LEU A 168 8.46 18.17 13.14
C LEU A 168 9.89 17.86 13.59
N GLY A 169 10.19 17.98 14.89
CA GLY A 169 11.48 17.62 15.46
C GLY A 169 11.82 16.15 15.23
N PHE A 170 10.90 15.25 15.62
CA PHE A 170 11.06 13.80 15.43
C PHE A 170 11.09 13.42 13.95
N ILE A 171 10.32 14.08 13.09
CA ILE A 171 10.41 13.92 11.64
C ILE A 171 11.81 14.29 11.15
N GLY A 172 12.36 15.43 11.57
CA GLY A 172 13.70 15.86 11.18
C GLY A 172 14.80 14.87 11.56
N ILE A 173 14.74 14.32 12.78
CA ILE A 173 15.69 13.30 13.25
C ILE A 173 15.58 12.02 12.43
N ASN A 174 14.36 11.52 12.22
CA ASN A 174 14.14 10.31 11.44
C ASN A 174 14.51 10.51 9.97
N THR A 175 14.32 11.71 9.42
CA THR A 175 14.76 12.06 8.06
C THR A 175 16.27 11.97 7.95
N LEU A 176 17.01 12.49 8.93
CA LEU A 176 18.48 12.39 8.96
C LEU A 176 18.94 10.93 9.02
N VAL A 177 18.37 10.14 9.94
CA VAL A 177 18.74 8.72 10.10
C VAL A 177 18.40 7.93 8.82
N LEU A 178 17.21 8.14 8.26
CA LEU A 178 16.78 7.48 7.03
C LEU A 178 17.66 7.90 5.84
N ALA A 179 18.05 9.17 5.73
CA ALA A 179 18.92 9.65 4.65
C ALA A 179 20.31 8.98 4.70
N ILE A 180 20.89 8.85 5.90
CA ILE A 180 22.17 8.15 6.09
C ILE A 180 22.04 6.67 5.70
N MET A 181 21.02 5.98 6.24
CA MET A 181 20.78 4.57 5.96
C MET A 181 20.47 4.31 4.47
N ALA A 182 19.69 5.18 3.84
CA ALA A 182 19.37 5.11 2.43
C ALA A 182 20.61 5.35 1.56
N GLY A 183 21.47 6.31 1.94
CA GLY A 183 22.74 6.55 1.24
C GLY A 183 23.68 5.35 1.32
N VAL A 184 23.89 4.80 2.52
CA VAL A 184 24.70 3.59 2.73
C VAL A 184 24.11 2.40 1.96
N GLY A 185 22.80 2.19 2.05
CA GLY A 185 22.09 1.12 1.33
C GLY A 185 22.20 1.24 -0.19
N TYR A 186 22.16 2.47 -0.74
CA TYR A 186 22.32 2.71 -2.16
C TYR A 186 23.74 2.39 -2.64
N VAL A 187 24.76 2.90 -1.93
CA VAL A 187 26.17 2.62 -2.24
C VAL A 187 26.46 1.13 -2.15
N TRP A 188 25.89 0.45 -1.15
CA TRP A 188 26.04 -0.99 -0.97
C TRP A 188 25.39 -1.78 -2.12
N THR A 189 24.16 -1.41 -2.52
CA THR A 189 23.43 -2.06 -3.63
C THR A 189 24.18 -1.90 -4.95
N ARG A 190 24.66 -0.69 -5.25
CA ARG A 190 25.42 -0.40 -6.47
C ARG A 190 26.73 -1.20 -6.56
N ARG A 191 27.33 -1.57 -5.43
CA ARG A 191 28.57 -2.36 -5.40
C ARG A 191 28.36 -3.86 -5.59
N HIS A 192 27.20 -4.39 -5.20
CA HIS A 192 26.94 -5.84 -5.20
C HIS A 192 26.08 -6.30 -6.39
N VAL A 193 25.30 -5.39 -6.99
CA VAL A 193 24.38 -5.72 -8.10
C VAL A 193 24.97 -5.22 -9.42
N PRO A 194 25.00 -6.06 -10.48
CA PRO A 194 25.43 -5.64 -11.82
C PRO A 194 24.60 -4.48 -12.38
N GLU A 195 25.22 -3.57 -13.15
CA GLU A 195 24.54 -2.38 -13.68
C GLU A 195 23.37 -2.71 -14.60
N GLU A 196 23.42 -3.83 -15.32
CA GLU A 196 22.33 -4.31 -16.20
C GLU A 196 21.03 -4.60 -15.43
N ALA A 197 21.13 -5.03 -14.18
CA ALA A 197 19.99 -5.32 -13.32
C ALA A 197 19.46 -4.05 -12.60
N LEU A 198 20.20 -2.94 -12.65
CA LEU A 198 19.86 -1.67 -12.00
C LEU A 198 19.07 -0.75 -12.94
N ILE A 199 17.92 -1.25 -13.41
CA ILE A 199 16.96 -0.49 -14.21
C ILE A 199 15.57 -0.57 -13.59
N CYS A 200 14.80 0.52 -13.74
CA CYS A 200 13.41 0.57 -13.31
C CYS A 200 12.51 0.63 -14.55
N ARG A 201 11.84 -0.48 -14.83
CA ARG A 201 10.85 -0.59 -15.91
C ARG A 201 9.58 0.13 -15.53
N VAL A 202 8.98 0.85 -16.46
CA VAL A 202 7.71 1.56 -16.24
C VAL A 202 6.59 0.81 -16.98
N PRO A 203 5.77 0.01 -16.28
CA PRO A 203 4.69 -0.76 -16.90
C PRO A 203 3.44 0.10 -17.07
N VAL A 204 2.78 -0.04 -18.23
CA VAL A 204 1.39 0.38 -18.44
C VAL A 204 0.54 -0.88 -18.55
N TYR A 205 -0.33 -1.07 -17.56
CA TYR A 205 -1.20 -2.23 -17.47
C TYR A 205 -2.52 -1.96 -18.21
N GLY A 206 -3.00 -2.96 -18.93
CA GLY A 206 -4.32 -2.96 -19.57
C GLY A 206 -5.38 -3.66 -18.72
N GLU A 207 -6.63 -3.60 -19.17
CA GLU A 207 -7.72 -4.41 -18.63
C GLU A 207 -7.73 -5.78 -19.29
N LEU A 208 -7.88 -6.84 -18.49
CA LEU A 208 -7.86 -8.23 -18.96
C LEU A 208 -9.28 -8.80 -18.99
N SER A 209 -9.65 -9.38 -20.12
CA SER A 209 -10.87 -10.18 -20.32
C SER A 209 -10.52 -11.51 -20.97
N PHE A 210 -11.39 -12.50 -20.81
CA PHE A 210 -11.21 -13.84 -21.38
C PHE A 210 -12.34 -14.16 -22.37
N THR A 211 -12.05 -15.08 -23.28
CA THR A 211 -13.05 -15.72 -24.14
C THR A 211 -13.04 -17.22 -23.92
N ASP A 212 -14.22 -17.83 -24.07
CA ASP A 212 -14.40 -19.27 -23.91
C ASP A 212 -13.83 -20.06 -25.11
N ARG A 213 -13.79 -21.39 -25.01
CA ARG A 213 -13.40 -22.33 -26.07
C ARG A 213 -14.06 -22.06 -27.42
N GLN A 214 -15.28 -21.51 -27.43
CA GLN A 214 -16.01 -21.16 -28.65
C GLN A 214 -15.71 -19.74 -29.18
N GLY A 215 -15.01 -18.92 -28.40
CA GLY A 215 -14.68 -17.52 -28.70
C GLY A 215 -15.74 -16.51 -28.23
N ASN A 216 -16.68 -16.93 -27.39
CA ASN A 216 -17.68 -16.06 -26.78
C ASN A 216 -17.08 -15.31 -25.58
N THR A 217 -17.50 -14.07 -25.36
CA THR A 217 -17.04 -13.22 -24.23
C THR A 217 -17.97 -13.34 -23.01
N GLU A 218 -19.18 -13.85 -23.21
CA GLU A 218 -20.19 -14.05 -22.17
C GLU A 218 -20.53 -15.54 -22.04
N ASP A 219 -20.70 -15.98 -20.79
CA ASP A 219 -21.22 -17.30 -20.44
C ASP A 219 -22.72 -17.42 -20.82
N GLU A 220 -23.27 -18.64 -20.83
CA GLU A 220 -24.71 -18.90 -21.07
C GLU A 220 -25.66 -18.12 -20.12
N GLU A 221 -25.14 -17.62 -19.00
CA GLU A 221 -25.85 -16.83 -17.99
C GLU A 221 -25.65 -15.30 -18.13
N GLY A 222 -25.01 -14.83 -19.20
CA GLY A 222 -24.74 -13.40 -19.46
C GLY A 222 -23.68 -12.77 -18.55
N ARG A 223 -22.82 -13.60 -17.94
CA ARG A 223 -21.69 -13.15 -17.12
C ARG A 223 -20.41 -13.12 -17.97
N PRO A 224 -19.45 -12.21 -17.71
CA PRO A 224 -18.18 -12.24 -18.40
C PRO A 224 -17.44 -13.54 -18.11
N VAL A 225 -16.99 -14.21 -19.18
CA VAL A 225 -16.27 -15.48 -19.10
C VAL A 225 -15.02 -15.28 -18.23
N LYS A 226 -14.83 -16.17 -17.25
CA LYS A 226 -13.59 -16.26 -16.47
C LYS A 226 -12.70 -17.34 -17.07
N GLY A 227 -11.38 -17.12 -17.04
CA GLY A 227 -10.45 -18.16 -17.47
C GLY A 227 -10.54 -19.42 -16.58
N VAL A 228 -10.07 -20.54 -17.11
CA VAL A 228 -10.17 -21.85 -16.46
C VAL A 228 -9.22 -21.91 -15.25
N ASN A 229 -9.63 -22.53 -14.16
CA ASN A 229 -8.73 -22.87 -13.05
C ASN A 229 -8.26 -24.33 -13.23
N VAL A 230 -6.94 -24.53 -13.28
CA VAL A 230 -6.30 -25.85 -13.49
C VAL A 230 -6.08 -26.66 -12.19
N GLY A 231 -6.74 -26.26 -11.09
CA GLY A 231 -6.61 -26.89 -9.77
C GLY A 231 -5.68 -26.12 -8.82
N ASP A 232 -5.37 -24.87 -9.14
CA ASP A 232 -4.57 -24.02 -8.27
C ASP A 232 -5.43 -23.45 -7.14
N ILE A 233 -4.90 -23.55 -5.92
CA ILE A 233 -5.46 -22.94 -4.71
C ILE A 233 -5.42 -21.41 -4.83
N TRP A 234 -4.51 -20.89 -5.65
CA TRP A 234 -4.28 -19.46 -5.81
C TRP A 234 -4.82 -18.95 -7.15
N GLU A 235 -6.04 -18.40 -7.14
CA GLU A 235 -6.77 -17.91 -8.32
C GLU A 235 -6.24 -16.58 -8.89
N PHE A 236 -4.97 -16.26 -8.66
CA PHE A 236 -4.37 -15.03 -9.17
C PHE A 236 -4.25 -15.04 -10.70
N ARG A 237 -3.98 -16.21 -11.27
CA ARG A 237 -3.92 -16.46 -12.71
C ARG A 237 -5.11 -17.30 -13.13
N SER A 238 -5.62 -17.01 -14.32
CA SER A 238 -6.62 -17.83 -14.99
C SER A 238 -6.06 -18.34 -16.30
N TYR A 239 -6.50 -19.51 -16.73
CA TYR A 239 -5.85 -20.26 -17.80
C TYR A 239 -6.72 -20.27 -19.07
N ILE A 240 -6.07 -20.23 -20.23
CA ILE A 240 -6.70 -20.42 -21.54
C ILE A 240 -6.33 -21.79 -22.13
N GLU A 241 -7.30 -22.49 -22.72
CA GLU A 241 -7.10 -23.81 -23.36
C GLU A 241 -6.42 -23.64 -24.74
N GLY A 242 -5.34 -24.38 -24.98
CA GLY A 242 -4.62 -24.36 -26.23
C GLY A 242 -5.30 -25.11 -27.38
N ALA A 243 -5.02 -24.66 -28.61
CA ALA A 243 -5.66 -25.10 -29.85
C ALA A 243 -7.19 -24.91 -29.89
N THR A 244 -7.72 -23.97 -29.11
CA THR A 244 -9.13 -23.56 -29.14
C THR A 244 -9.28 -22.09 -29.52
N LYS A 245 -10.52 -21.58 -29.59
CA LYS A 245 -10.76 -20.15 -29.78
C LYS A 245 -10.61 -19.33 -28.48
N ALA A 246 -10.36 -19.99 -27.35
CA ALA A 246 -10.13 -19.32 -26.07
C ALA A 246 -8.92 -18.39 -26.18
N SER A 247 -9.12 -17.17 -25.73
CA SER A 247 -8.11 -16.12 -25.79
C SER A 247 -8.20 -15.21 -24.57
N ALA A 248 -7.06 -14.66 -24.20
CA ALA A 248 -6.97 -13.57 -23.24
C ALA A 248 -6.83 -12.26 -24.00
N ILE A 249 -7.69 -11.29 -23.73
CA ILE A 249 -7.76 -10.01 -24.41
C ILE A 249 -7.35 -8.93 -23.42
N TRP A 250 -6.28 -8.21 -23.74
CA TRP A 250 -5.87 -7.01 -23.02
C TRP A 250 -6.28 -5.76 -23.78
N GLU A 251 -6.97 -4.85 -23.10
CA GLU A 251 -7.25 -3.51 -23.60
C GLU A 251 -6.29 -2.51 -22.94
N PHE A 252 -5.40 -1.93 -23.74
CA PHE A 252 -4.45 -0.93 -23.27
C PHE A 252 -4.91 0.47 -23.68
N ASP A 253 -4.82 1.42 -22.75
CA ASP A 253 -4.89 2.84 -23.08
C ASP A 253 -3.53 3.27 -23.64
N VAL A 254 -3.50 3.52 -24.94
CA VAL A 254 -2.29 3.87 -25.66
C VAL A 254 -2.27 5.38 -25.79
N GLY A 255 -1.38 6.00 -25.01
CA GLY A 255 -1.19 7.46 -25.00
C GLY A 255 -0.56 7.98 -26.29
N GLU A 256 0.44 8.84 -26.18
CA GLU A 256 1.07 9.46 -27.35
C GLU A 256 1.67 8.41 -28.32
N PRO A 257 1.53 8.61 -29.64
CA PRO A 257 2.06 7.70 -30.64
C PRO A 257 3.59 7.63 -30.61
N ARG A 258 4.13 6.43 -30.79
CA ARG A 258 5.58 6.15 -30.70
C ARG A 258 6.04 5.31 -31.88
N ASP A 259 7.34 5.31 -32.13
CA ASP A 259 7.95 4.56 -33.24
C ASP A 259 7.93 3.04 -33.00
N GLU A 260 8.10 2.63 -31.74
CA GLU A 260 8.07 1.22 -31.33
C GLU A 260 7.29 1.04 -30.02
N LEU A 261 6.49 -0.03 -29.96
CA LEU A 261 5.80 -0.48 -28.76
C LEU A 261 6.50 -1.73 -28.22
N ILE A 262 7.01 -1.66 -26.99
CA ILE A 262 7.65 -2.81 -26.33
C ILE A 262 6.62 -3.48 -25.42
N LEU A 263 6.32 -4.74 -25.71
CA LEU A 263 5.47 -5.60 -24.88
C LEU A 263 6.35 -6.54 -24.08
N GLU A 264 6.18 -6.56 -22.76
CA GLU A 264 6.80 -7.55 -21.88
C GLU A 264 5.72 -8.49 -21.33
N SER A 265 5.93 -9.80 -21.47
CA SER A 265 5.01 -10.82 -20.98
C SER A 265 5.68 -11.83 -20.04
N ARG A 266 4.92 -12.29 -19.04
CA ARG A 266 5.30 -13.30 -18.03
C ARG A 266 4.20 -14.33 -17.83
N PHE A 267 3.93 -15.09 -18.88
CA PHE A 267 2.90 -16.11 -18.83
C PHE A 267 3.40 -17.37 -18.14
N GLU A 268 2.48 -18.07 -17.50
CA GLU A 268 2.72 -19.37 -16.91
C GLU A 268 2.24 -20.45 -17.86
N ALA A 269 3.03 -21.49 -18.07
CA ALA A 269 2.62 -22.63 -18.87
C ALA A 269 2.24 -23.77 -17.93
N PHE A 270 1.02 -24.26 -18.06
CA PHE A 270 0.53 -25.43 -17.36
C PHE A 270 0.41 -26.59 -18.33
N ARG A 271 1.19 -27.64 -18.05
CA ARG A 271 1.26 -28.79 -18.94
C ARG A 271 0.46 -29.98 -18.41
N THR A 272 -0.54 -30.44 -19.16
CA THR A 272 -1.34 -31.64 -18.81
C THR A 272 -0.58 -32.93 -19.10
N HIS A 273 0.25 -32.92 -20.14
CA HIS A 273 1.07 -34.04 -20.56
C HIS A 273 2.52 -33.60 -20.78
N LYS A 274 3.44 -34.56 -20.64
CA LYS A 274 4.88 -34.33 -20.78
C LYS A 274 5.21 -33.98 -22.23
N GLY A 275 5.64 -32.74 -22.46
CA GLY A 275 6.12 -32.26 -23.77
C GLY A 275 7.60 -32.59 -24.02
N GLU A 276 8.15 -32.04 -25.10
CA GLU A 276 9.58 -32.13 -25.41
C GLU A 276 10.42 -31.28 -24.44
N ILE A 277 11.52 -31.87 -23.95
CA ILE A 277 12.46 -31.17 -23.06
C ILE A 277 13.13 -30.04 -23.84
N GLY A 278 13.04 -28.82 -23.32
CA GLY A 278 13.66 -27.64 -23.92
C GLY A 278 12.75 -26.81 -24.84
N LYS A 279 11.54 -27.29 -25.17
CA LYS A 279 10.53 -26.49 -25.87
C LYS A 279 9.50 -25.91 -24.90
N GLY A 280 9.28 -24.60 -25.00
CA GLY A 280 8.20 -23.90 -24.30
C GLY A 280 6.84 -24.13 -24.96
N LEU A 281 5.75 -23.70 -24.31
CA LEU A 281 4.44 -23.64 -24.98
C LEU A 281 4.43 -22.50 -25.99
N LEU A 282 3.87 -22.73 -27.17
CA LEU A 282 3.73 -21.76 -28.24
C LEU A 282 2.53 -20.85 -27.99
N CYS A 283 2.82 -19.56 -27.99
CA CYS A 283 1.87 -18.49 -27.79
C CYS A 283 1.88 -17.56 -28.99
N ARG A 284 0.70 -17.11 -29.41
CA ARG A 284 0.53 -16.11 -30.48
C ARG A 284 -0.11 -14.85 -29.92
N MET A 285 0.50 -13.70 -30.21
CA MET A 285 -0.09 -12.39 -29.96
C MET A 285 -0.63 -11.80 -31.26
N LEU A 286 -1.85 -11.26 -31.18
CA LEU A 286 -2.55 -10.60 -32.28
C LEU A 286 -3.07 -9.23 -31.81
N VAL A 287 -3.18 -8.27 -32.71
CA VAL A 287 -3.98 -7.06 -32.50
C VAL A 287 -5.35 -7.30 -33.11
N GLU A 288 -6.42 -6.99 -32.38
CA GLU A 288 -7.79 -7.14 -32.85
C GLU A 288 -8.50 -5.78 -32.92
N LYS A 289 -9.11 -5.47 -34.06
CA LYS A 289 -9.98 -4.29 -34.23
C LYS A 289 -11.11 -4.61 -35.21
N ASP A 290 -12.36 -4.37 -34.83
CA ASP A 290 -13.55 -4.56 -35.68
C ASP A 290 -13.58 -5.90 -36.46
N GLY A 291 -13.08 -6.98 -35.85
CA GLY A 291 -12.98 -8.31 -36.47
C GLY A 291 -11.73 -8.56 -37.33
N LEU A 292 -10.92 -7.53 -37.61
CA LEU A 292 -9.58 -7.67 -38.20
C LEU A 292 -8.61 -8.17 -37.11
N ARG A 293 -7.93 -9.30 -37.38
CA ARG A 293 -6.93 -9.88 -36.48
C ARG A 293 -5.56 -9.89 -37.14
N VAL A 294 -4.68 -8.99 -36.71
CA VAL A 294 -3.33 -8.86 -37.25
C VAL A 294 -2.33 -9.58 -36.33
N PRO A 295 -1.66 -10.67 -36.78
CA PRO A 295 -0.68 -11.36 -35.97
C PRO A 295 0.58 -10.51 -35.77
N ILE A 296 1.01 -10.33 -34.52
CA ILE A 296 2.24 -9.63 -34.16
C ILE A 296 3.42 -10.59 -34.24
N LYS A 297 3.40 -11.62 -33.39
CA LYS A 297 4.48 -12.60 -33.25
C LYS A 297 3.97 -13.89 -32.62
N THR A 298 4.53 -15.01 -33.05
CA THR A 298 4.41 -16.30 -32.37
C THR A 298 5.73 -16.60 -31.70
N PHE A 299 5.72 -16.99 -30.43
CA PHE A 299 6.91 -17.21 -29.62
C PHE A 299 6.67 -18.28 -28.55
N GLU A 300 7.76 -18.85 -28.02
CA GLU A 300 7.72 -19.80 -26.91
C GLU A 300 7.68 -19.07 -25.56
N VAL A 301 6.77 -19.48 -24.68
CA VAL A 301 6.62 -18.90 -23.33
C VAL A 301 7.84 -19.24 -22.47
N ALA A 302 8.49 -18.21 -21.93
CA ALA A 302 9.59 -18.35 -21.00
C ALA A 302 9.08 -18.29 -19.55
N GLU A 303 8.66 -19.44 -18.99
CA GLU A 303 8.02 -19.58 -17.67
C GLU A 303 8.79 -18.90 -16.51
N PHE A 304 10.13 -18.97 -16.54
CA PHE A 304 10.98 -18.49 -15.44
C PHE A 304 11.72 -17.19 -15.78
N THR A 305 11.42 -16.58 -16.92
CA THR A 305 12.05 -15.34 -17.38
C THR A 305 10.94 -14.41 -17.88
N TYR A 306 11.24 -13.47 -18.78
CA TYR A 306 10.26 -12.60 -19.40
C TYR A 306 10.50 -12.61 -20.91
N ASN A 307 9.42 -12.55 -21.68
CA ASN A 307 9.49 -12.40 -23.12
C ASN A 307 9.35 -10.90 -23.45
N VAL A 308 10.27 -10.37 -24.26
CA VAL A 308 10.21 -9.00 -24.77
C VAL A 308 9.93 -9.03 -26.26
N ILE A 309 8.90 -8.32 -26.69
CA ILE A 309 8.47 -8.23 -28.07
C ILE A 309 8.40 -6.76 -28.46
N SER A 310 9.25 -6.34 -29.38
CA SER A 310 9.15 -5.02 -30.01
C SER A 310 8.17 -5.11 -31.19
N VAL A 311 7.16 -4.24 -31.16
CA VAL A 311 6.17 -4.10 -32.22
C VAL A 311 6.44 -2.77 -32.92
N PRO A 312 6.83 -2.79 -34.21
CA PRO A 312 7.04 -1.56 -34.96
C PRO A 312 5.70 -0.85 -35.17
N ARG A 313 5.73 0.49 -35.27
CA ARG A 313 4.53 1.30 -35.52
C ARG A 313 3.77 0.89 -36.78
N LYS A 314 4.47 0.50 -37.85
CA LYS A 314 3.86 0.05 -39.10
C LYS A 314 3.96 -1.46 -39.21
N ILE A 315 2.81 -2.13 -39.27
CA ILE A 315 2.72 -3.58 -39.44
C ILE A 315 2.17 -3.87 -40.83
N THR A 316 2.88 -4.71 -41.59
CA THR A 316 2.40 -5.18 -42.89
C THR A 316 1.63 -6.49 -42.71
N HIS A 317 0.35 -6.50 -43.09
CA HIS A 317 -0.47 -7.69 -43.09
C HIS A 317 -1.28 -7.78 -44.38
N GLU A 318 -1.24 -8.94 -45.05
CA GLU A 318 -1.91 -9.19 -46.34
C GLU A 318 -1.64 -8.12 -47.42
N GLY A 319 -0.41 -7.60 -47.45
CA GLY A 319 0.03 -6.60 -48.43
C GLY A 319 -0.42 -5.16 -48.15
N LYS A 320 -1.13 -4.91 -47.04
CA LYS A 320 -1.49 -3.58 -46.54
C LYS A 320 -0.62 -3.20 -45.34
N ASN A 321 -0.20 -1.94 -45.27
CA ASN A 321 0.50 -1.38 -44.13
C ASN A 321 -0.52 -0.73 -43.21
N TYR A 322 -0.61 -1.21 -41.98
CA TYR A 322 -1.45 -0.64 -40.93
C TYR A 322 -0.57 0.11 -39.93
N ASP A 323 -0.98 1.31 -39.54
CA ASP A 323 -0.40 2.01 -38.39
C ASP A 323 -1.04 1.52 -37.09
N LEU A 324 -0.20 1.14 -36.12
CA LEU A 324 -0.64 0.62 -34.83
C LEU A 324 -1.51 1.61 -34.05
N PHE A 325 -1.21 2.91 -34.15
CA PHE A 325 -1.87 3.94 -33.33
C PHE A 325 -3.06 4.57 -34.06
N GLU A 326 -2.97 4.78 -35.37
CA GLU A 326 -4.02 5.43 -36.16
C GLU A 326 -5.06 4.42 -36.68
N ASP A 327 -4.61 3.29 -37.23
CA ASP A 327 -5.50 2.33 -37.90
C ASP A 327 -6.00 1.24 -36.96
N LEU A 328 -5.20 0.83 -35.96
CA LEU A 328 -5.45 -0.33 -35.10
C LEU A 328 -5.90 0.00 -33.66
N THR A 329 -6.16 1.27 -33.34
CA THR A 329 -6.78 1.66 -32.06
C THR A 329 -8.24 2.07 -32.20
N ASP A 330 -9.02 1.82 -31.15
CA ASP A 330 -10.40 2.27 -31.00
C ASP A 330 -10.46 3.32 -29.88
N ASN A 331 -10.64 4.59 -30.23
CA ASN A 331 -10.61 5.72 -29.28
C ASN A 331 -9.33 5.77 -28.42
N GLY A 332 -8.17 5.42 -29.00
CA GLY A 332 -6.89 5.35 -28.27
C GLY A 332 -6.67 4.06 -27.48
N LYS A 333 -7.62 3.11 -27.51
CA LYS A 333 -7.43 1.78 -26.90
C LYS A 333 -6.90 0.78 -27.91
N LEU A 334 -5.86 0.04 -27.54
CA LEU A 334 -5.29 -1.05 -28.33
C LEU A 334 -5.68 -2.39 -27.70
N ARG A 335 -6.31 -3.27 -28.48
CA ARG A 335 -6.74 -4.60 -28.03
C ARG A 335 -5.74 -5.65 -28.49
N ILE A 336 -5.05 -6.26 -27.53
CA ILE A 336 -4.06 -7.32 -27.78
C ILE A 336 -4.66 -8.65 -27.34
N VAL A 337 -4.78 -9.57 -28.29
CA VAL A 337 -5.33 -10.91 -28.09
C VAL A 337 -4.20 -11.91 -28.02
N VAL A 338 -4.21 -12.73 -26.99
CA VAL A 338 -3.22 -13.78 -26.77
C VAL A 338 -3.88 -15.15 -26.83
N GLN A 339 -3.30 -16.05 -27.63
CA GLN A 339 -3.82 -17.40 -27.87
C GLN A 339 -2.74 -18.45 -27.66
N CYS A 340 -3.13 -19.60 -27.09
CA CYS A 340 -2.26 -20.77 -26.97
C CYS A 340 -2.45 -21.69 -28.19
N LEU A 341 -1.35 -22.07 -28.84
CA LEU A 341 -1.38 -22.90 -30.06
C LEU A 341 -1.32 -24.40 -29.78
N ASP A 342 -0.76 -24.81 -28.63
CA ASP A 342 -0.52 -26.21 -28.33
C ASP A 342 -1.76 -26.92 -27.78
N ALA A 343 -2.21 -27.97 -28.46
CA ALA A 343 -3.42 -28.69 -28.08
C ALA A 343 -3.28 -29.40 -26.72
N GLY A 344 -4.32 -29.27 -25.89
CA GLY A 344 -4.37 -29.92 -24.58
C GLY A 344 -3.44 -29.32 -23.53
N GLN A 345 -2.78 -28.20 -23.82
CA GLN A 345 -1.96 -27.45 -22.86
C GLN A 345 -2.67 -26.15 -22.48
N TYR A 346 -2.26 -25.54 -21.36
CA TYR A 346 -2.89 -24.33 -20.84
C TYR A 346 -1.87 -23.23 -20.59
N ILE A 347 -2.25 -21.99 -20.83
CA ILE A 347 -1.42 -20.82 -20.50
C ILE A 347 -2.14 -19.99 -19.43
N GLY A 348 -1.51 -19.85 -18.29
CA GLY A 348 -1.95 -19.05 -17.14
C GLY A 348 -1.54 -17.59 -17.30
N MET A 349 -2.52 -16.71 -17.13
CA MET A 349 -2.38 -15.28 -17.34
C MET A 349 -3.11 -14.51 -16.24
N ALA A 350 -2.47 -13.46 -15.75
CA ALA A 350 -3.07 -12.45 -14.89
C ALA A 350 -2.96 -11.06 -15.54
N LYS A 351 -3.76 -10.11 -15.05
CA LYS A 351 -3.77 -8.72 -15.55
C LYS A 351 -2.35 -8.11 -15.58
N SER A 352 -1.52 -8.40 -14.58
CA SER A 352 -0.16 -7.88 -14.47
C SER A 352 0.90 -8.61 -15.29
N ASP A 353 0.56 -9.73 -15.93
CA ASP A 353 1.53 -10.57 -16.64
C ASP A 353 1.87 -10.04 -18.05
N LEU A 354 1.01 -9.21 -18.65
CA LEU A 354 1.29 -8.49 -19.90
C LEU A 354 1.16 -6.99 -19.68
N PHE A 355 2.19 -6.23 -20.06
CA PHE A 355 2.18 -4.78 -19.98
C PHE A 355 3.01 -4.14 -21.10
N ILE A 356 2.66 -2.90 -21.44
CA ILE A 356 3.47 -2.06 -22.31
C ILE A 356 4.61 -1.48 -21.47
N ARG A 357 5.85 -1.69 -21.91
CA ARG A 357 7.06 -1.15 -21.28
C ARG A 357 7.37 0.21 -21.88
N LEU A 358 7.23 1.27 -21.08
CA LEU A 358 7.72 2.60 -21.45
C LEU A 358 9.26 2.65 -21.26
N PRO A 359 9.95 3.68 -21.79
CA PRO A 359 11.39 3.82 -21.63
C PRO A 359 11.84 3.67 -20.17
N ASP A 360 12.91 2.90 -19.98
CA ASP A 360 13.41 2.56 -18.65
C ASP A 360 13.90 3.81 -17.91
N ARG A 361 13.70 3.80 -16.60
CA ARG A 361 14.17 4.86 -15.70
C ARG A 361 15.42 4.42 -14.94
N PRO A 362 16.29 5.38 -14.57
CA PRO A 362 17.47 5.05 -13.79
C PRO A 362 17.05 4.52 -12.40
N PHE A 363 17.75 3.50 -11.91
CA PHE A 363 17.44 2.83 -10.64
C PHE A 363 17.31 3.79 -9.44
N ILE A 364 18.13 4.86 -9.41
CA ILE A 364 18.09 5.87 -8.35
C ILE A 364 16.71 6.50 -8.18
N SER A 365 15.95 6.65 -9.27
CA SER A 365 14.60 7.24 -9.23
C SER A 365 13.62 6.31 -8.50
N GLY A 366 13.62 5.02 -8.82
CA GLY A 366 12.80 4.01 -8.14
C GLY A 366 13.21 3.86 -6.67
N TYR A 367 14.53 3.78 -6.42
CA TYR A 367 15.07 3.68 -5.05
C TYR A 367 14.66 4.87 -4.18
N PHE A 368 14.81 6.10 -4.69
CA PHE A 368 14.40 7.31 -3.97
C PHE A 368 12.90 7.31 -3.65
N LYS A 369 12.05 6.92 -4.61
CA LYS A 369 10.60 6.82 -4.38
C LYS A 369 10.27 5.76 -3.32
N ALA A 370 10.95 4.62 -3.31
CA ALA A 370 10.76 3.62 -2.26
C ALA A 370 11.18 4.11 -0.88
N VAL A 371 12.32 4.81 -0.80
CA VAL A 371 12.76 5.47 0.45
C VAL A 371 11.78 6.55 0.89
N LEU A 372 11.20 7.31 -0.05
CA LEU A 372 10.16 8.30 0.23
C LEU A 372 8.90 7.64 0.80
N GLY A 373 8.51 6.46 0.30
CA GLY A 373 7.44 5.65 0.90
C GLY A 373 7.70 5.27 2.36
N ILE A 374 8.94 4.84 2.67
CA ILE A 374 9.37 4.56 4.05
C ILE A 374 9.33 5.85 4.89
N TRP A 375 9.78 6.97 4.35
CA TRP A 375 9.75 8.27 5.02
C TRP A 375 8.32 8.70 5.38
N LEU A 376 7.38 8.62 4.44
CA LEU A 376 5.97 8.93 4.67
C LEU A 376 5.36 8.02 5.75
N MET A 377 5.74 6.74 5.75
CA MET A 377 5.29 5.79 6.76
C MET A 377 5.79 6.16 8.16
N VAL A 378 7.05 6.55 8.25
CA VAL A 378 7.69 7.00 9.48
C VAL A 378 7.07 8.30 9.99
N VAL A 379 6.80 9.26 9.10
CA VAL A 379 6.08 10.50 9.44
C VAL A 379 4.73 10.18 10.08
N LEU A 380 3.96 9.29 9.47
CA LEU A 380 2.65 8.87 9.97
C LEU A 380 2.76 8.20 11.36
N ILE A 381 3.75 7.31 11.56
CA ILE A 381 4.00 6.68 12.86
C ILE A 381 4.41 7.70 13.91
N ILE A 382 5.22 8.71 13.57
CA ILE A 382 5.60 9.78 14.48
C ILE A 382 4.37 10.59 14.89
N MET A 383 3.47 10.91 13.95
CA MET A 383 2.24 11.62 14.28
C MET A 383 1.38 10.81 15.25
N LEU A 384 1.12 9.54 14.95
CA LEU A 384 0.38 8.66 15.84
C LEU A 384 1.08 8.50 17.20
N GLY A 385 2.39 8.32 17.23
CA GLY A 385 3.17 8.16 18.45
C GLY A 385 3.20 9.41 19.33
N VAL A 386 3.35 10.60 18.74
CA VAL A 386 3.30 11.86 19.49
C VAL A 386 1.90 12.09 20.05
N THR A 387 0.84 11.83 19.27
CA THR A 387 -0.53 11.91 19.80
C THR A 387 -0.78 10.89 20.91
N ALA A 388 -0.28 9.66 20.74
CA ALA A 388 -0.29 8.61 21.76
C ALA A 388 0.30 9.08 23.09
N SER A 389 1.44 9.75 22.98
CA SER A 389 2.23 10.25 24.10
C SER A 389 1.58 11.42 24.85
N CYS A 390 0.64 12.14 24.22
CA CYS A 390 -0.06 13.26 24.84
C CYS A 390 -1.01 12.78 25.95
N PHE A 391 -1.76 11.70 25.71
CA PHE A 391 -2.76 11.20 26.66
C PHE A 391 -2.20 10.17 27.66
N VAL A 392 -1.10 9.48 27.34
CA VAL A 392 -0.65 8.32 28.11
C VAL A 392 0.87 8.33 28.40
N LYS A 393 1.31 7.49 29.35
CA LYS A 393 2.73 7.29 29.70
C LYS A 393 3.49 6.55 28.58
N GLY A 394 4.79 6.80 28.46
CA GLY A 394 5.66 6.27 27.38
C GLY A 394 5.43 4.79 27.02
N PRO A 395 5.48 3.83 27.98
CA PRO A 395 5.30 2.41 27.68
C PRO A 395 3.93 2.05 27.07
N VAL A 396 2.85 2.68 27.55
CA VAL A 396 1.51 2.38 27.06
C VAL A 396 1.27 3.10 25.71
N ALA A 397 1.88 4.27 25.50
CA ALA A 397 1.89 4.94 24.20
C ALA A 397 2.63 4.11 23.13
N THR A 398 3.75 3.47 23.49
CA THR A 398 4.45 2.54 22.59
C THR A 398 3.60 1.34 22.24
N LEU A 399 2.91 0.74 23.21
CA LEU A 399 2.06 -0.42 22.98
C LEU A 399 0.87 -0.08 22.07
N LEU A 400 0.23 1.08 22.28
CA LEU A 400 -0.86 1.53 21.42
C LEU A 400 -0.38 1.79 19.99
N THR A 401 0.70 2.55 19.82
CA THR A 401 1.22 2.90 18.49
C THR A 401 1.69 1.64 17.74
N PHE A 402 2.29 0.69 18.47
CA PHE A 402 2.66 -0.61 17.92
C PHE A 402 1.43 -1.44 17.50
N ALA A 403 0.38 -1.48 18.32
CA ALA A 403 -0.87 -2.16 17.97
C ALA A 403 -1.51 -1.55 16.71
N LEU A 404 -1.55 -0.22 16.60
CA LEU A 404 -2.03 0.47 15.39
C LEU A 404 -1.21 0.13 14.14
N LEU A 405 0.11 0.00 14.29
CA LEU A 405 1.00 -0.42 13.20
C LEU A 405 0.70 -1.87 12.79
N VAL A 406 0.62 -2.81 13.73
CA VAL A 406 0.35 -4.22 13.45
C VAL A 406 -1.01 -4.40 12.76
N VAL A 407 -2.05 -3.73 13.27
CA VAL A 407 -3.40 -3.78 12.67
C VAL A 407 -3.41 -3.17 11.27
N GLY A 408 -2.80 -1.99 11.10
CA GLY A 408 -2.80 -1.29 9.81
C GLY A 408 -1.92 -1.95 8.74
N GLN A 409 -0.90 -2.72 9.14
CA GLN A 409 0.08 -3.32 8.22
C GLN A 409 -0.16 -4.81 7.94
N GLY A 410 -0.73 -5.56 8.89
CA GLY A 410 -0.90 -7.02 8.82
C GLY A 410 -2.36 -7.49 8.76
N PHE A 411 -3.24 -6.93 9.60
CA PHE A 411 -4.63 -7.39 9.68
C PHE A 411 -5.57 -6.72 8.67
N ARG A 412 -5.10 -5.73 7.90
CA ARG A 412 -5.94 -4.95 6.99
C ARG A 412 -6.58 -5.78 5.88
N GLU A 413 -5.84 -6.72 5.28
CA GLU A 413 -6.38 -7.60 4.23
C GLU A 413 -7.45 -8.54 4.77
N PHE A 414 -7.24 -9.05 5.99
CA PHE A 414 -8.21 -9.89 6.67
C PHE A 414 -9.49 -9.11 7.03
N MET A 415 -9.35 -7.88 7.54
CA MET A 415 -10.50 -6.99 7.80
C MET A 415 -11.27 -6.68 6.51
N ASP A 416 -10.57 -6.47 5.40
CA ASP A 416 -11.20 -6.19 4.09
C ASP A 416 -12.05 -7.36 3.60
N LYS A 417 -11.52 -8.59 3.69
CA LYS A 417 -12.25 -9.81 3.34
C LYS A 417 -13.46 -10.07 4.24
N LEU A 418 -13.36 -9.75 5.53
CA LEU A 418 -14.46 -9.86 6.49
C LEU A 418 -15.58 -8.87 6.19
N VAL A 419 -15.24 -7.62 5.91
CA VAL A 419 -16.23 -6.57 5.66
C VAL A 419 -16.86 -6.68 4.27
N SER A 420 -16.11 -7.16 3.27
CA SER A 420 -16.63 -7.38 1.91
C SER A 420 -17.54 -8.61 1.79
N GLY A 421 -17.65 -9.42 2.85
CA GLY A 421 -18.41 -10.67 2.83
C GLY A 421 -17.79 -11.79 1.99
N GLN A 422 -16.54 -11.61 1.53
CA GLN A 422 -15.80 -12.62 0.77
C GLN A 422 -15.11 -13.66 1.68
N ALA A 423 -15.10 -13.42 3.00
CA ALA A 423 -14.59 -14.37 3.97
C ALA A 423 -15.51 -15.60 4.06
N HIS A 424 -14.96 -16.77 3.77
CA HIS A 424 -15.65 -18.04 3.95
C HIS A 424 -15.81 -18.28 5.45
N GLY A 425 -17.05 -18.42 5.95
CA GLY A 425 -17.37 -18.70 7.35
C GLY A 425 -18.20 -17.64 8.07
N GLY A 426 -18.57 -16.55 7.38
CA GLY A 426 -19.45 -15.52 7.91
C GLY A 426 -18.77 -14.62 8.94
N GLY A 427 -19.57 -14.05 9.86
CA GLY A 427 -19.07 -13.12 10.87
C GLY A 427 -18.25 -13.78 11.98
N PRO A 428 -17.62 -12.99 12.88
CA PRO A 428 -16.78 -13.53 13.95
C PRO A 428 -17.49 -14.50 14.91
N VAL A 429 -18.74 -14.22 15.29
CA VAL A 429 -19.53 -15.06 16.21
C VAL A 429 -20.01 -16.32 15.50
N GLU A 430 -20.46 -16.20 14.25
CA GLU A 430 -20.76 -17.33 13.38
C GLU A 430 -19.56 -18.27 13.20
N SER A 431 -18.36 -17.70 13.00
CA SER A 431 -17.13 -18.49 12.88
C SER A 431 -16.81 -19.26 14.16
N ILE A 432 -16.96 -18.64 15.34
CA ILE A 432 -16.78 -19.32 16.63
C ILE A 432 -17.80 -20.44 16.79
N TYR A 433 -19.06 -20.19 16.48
CA TYR A 433 -20.12 -21.19 16.55
C TYR A 433 -19.81 -22.39 15.64
N ARG A 434 -19.42 -22.15 14.39
CA ARG A 434 -19.05 -23.21 13.43
C ARG A 434 -17.85 -24.03 13.88
N ILE A 435 -16.84 -23.39 14.50
CA ILE A 435 -15.68 -24.07 15.07
C ILE A 435 -16.12 -25.00 16.22
N LEU A 436 -16.96 -24.51 17.13
CA LEU A 436 -17.43 -25.27 18.28
C LEU A 436 -18.35 -26.44 17.87
N THR A 437 -19.18 -26.26 16.85
CA THR A 437 -20.11 -27.29 16.36
C THR A 437 -19.52 -28.17 15.26
N HIS A 438 -18.25 -27.96 14.88
CA HIS A 438 -17.59 -28.65 13.77
C HIS A 438 -18.38 -28.62 12.45
N MET A 439 -19.13 -27.54 12.20
CA MET A 439 -19.88 -27.35 10.97
C MET A 439 -18.95 -26.95 9.82
N ASN A 440 -19.32 -27.33 8.58
CA ASN A 440 -18.61 -26.86 7.39
C ASN A 440 -18.79 -25.33 7.24
N VAL A 441 -17.75 -24.66 6.75
CA VAL A 441 -17.66 -23.21 6.57
C VAL A 441 -18.63 -22.69 5.50
N VAL A 442 -19.03 -23.55 4.54
CA VAL A 442 -19.89 -23.20 3.40
C VAL A 442 -21.36 -23.60 3.60
N SER A 443 -21.66 -24.47 4.57
CA SER A 443 -23.05 -24.91 4.79
C SER A 443 -23.90 -23.80 5.42
N PRO A 444 -25.16 -23.59 5.00
CA PRO A 444 -26.03 -22.62 5.65
C PRO A 444 -26.26 -22.97 7.13
N LEU A 445 -26.43 -21.94 7.97
CA LEU A 445 -26.79 -22.13 9.37
C LEU A 445 -28.21 -22.71 9.47
N PRO A 446 -28.50 -23.54 10.50
CA PRO A 446 -29.86 -24.01 10.74
C PRO A 446 -30.80 -22.82 11.04
N GLU A 447 -31.95 -22.76 10.35
CA GLU A 447 -32.97 -21.72 10.56
C GLU A 447 -33.53 -21.80 11.98
N SER A 448 -32.93 -21.04 12.88
CA SER A 448 -33.27 -20.98 14.30
C SER A 448 -33.22 -19.53 14.78
N THR A 449 -34.03 -19.20 15.79
CA THR A 449 -34.02 -17.87 16.42
C THR A 449 -32.64 -17.50 16.96
N PHE A 450 -31.86 -18.48 17.41
CA PHE A 450 -30.47 -18.30 17.83
C PHE A 450 -29.56 -17.89 16.67
N ALA A 451 -29.69 -18.53 15.50
CA ALA A 451 -28.91 -18.17 14.31
C ALA A 451 -29.18 -16.74 13.83
N THR A 452 -30.45 -16.28 13.87
CA THR A 452 -30.80 -14.90 13.52
C THR A 452 -30.21 -13.89 14.51
N VAL A 453 -30.27 -14.15 15.81
CA VAL A 453 -29.65 -13.29 16.83
C VAL A 453 -28.14 -13.21 16.63
N MET A 454 -27.49 -14.34 16.35
CA MET A 454 -26.06 -14.41 16.07
C MET A 454 -25.67 -13.58 14.83
N GLN A 455 -26.39 -13.73 13.71
CA GLN A 455 -26.17 -12.93 12.49
C GLN A 455 -26.39 -11.43 12.74
N THR A 456 -27.36 -11.09 13.59
CA THR A 456 -27.61 -9.69 13.96
C THR A 456 -26.43 -9.11 14.73
N ILE A 457 -25.89 -9.84 15.71
CA ILE A 457 -24.69 -9.46 16.46
C ILE A 457 -23.48 -9.33 15.52
N ASP A 458 -23.29 -10.28 14.62
CA ASP A 458 -22.21 -10.22 13.62
C ASP A 458 -22.33 -9.01 12.71
N SER A 459 -23.54 -8.65 12.27
CA SER A 459 -23.76 -7.44 11.49
C SER A 459 -23.35 -6.16 12.24
N VAL A 460 -23.55 -6.11 13.56
CA VAL A 460 -23.13 -4.99 14.41
C VAL A 460 -21.61 -4.98 14.56
N ILE A 461 -20.99 -6.14 14.82
CA ILE A 461 -19.54 -6.27 14.94
C ILE A 461 -18.86 -5.89 13.62
N LEU A 462 -19.37 -6.34 12.48
CA LEU A 462 -18.82 -6.00 11.15
C LEU A 462 -18.95 -4.50 10.85
N LYS A 463 -20.05 -3.85 11.26
CA LYS A 463 -20.18 -2.38 11.16
C LYS A 463 -19.17 -1.64 12.03
N ILE A 464 -18.93 -2.11 13.27
CA ILE A 464 -17.89 -1.54 14.14
C ILE A 464 -16.50 -1.77 13.52
N LEU A 465 -16.25 -2.96 12.97
CA LEU A 465 -15.00 -3.30 12.31
C LEU A 465 -14.75 -2.41 11.10
N TRP A 466 -15.77 -2.10 10.29
CA TRP A 466 -15.68 -1.15 9.19
C TRP A 466 -15.26 0.25 9.67
N VAL A 467 -15.83 0.73 10.79
CA VAL A 467 -15.40 2.02 11.38
C VAL A 467 -13.94 1.97 11.81
N ILE A 468 -13.52 0.91 12.52
CA ILE A 468 -12.12 0.74 12.98
C ILE A 468 -11.17 0.65 11.78
N GLN A 469 -11.53 -0.10 10.74
CA GLN A 469 -10.76 -0.24 9.51
C GLN A 469 -10.49 1.12 8.85
N ASN A 470 -11.45 2.04 8.93
CA ASN A 470 -11.31 3.39 8.37
C ASN A 470 -10.51 4.35 9.25
N ILE A 471 -10.53 4.16 10.58
CA ILE A 471 -9.74 4.97 11.51
C ILE A 471 -8.26 4.57 11.48
N VAL A 472 -7.96 3.27 11.35
CA VAL A 472 -6.58 2.79 11.27
C VAL A 472 -6.02 3.07 9.88
N PRO A 473 -4.86 3.74 9.76
CA PRO A 473 -4.31 4.04 8.45
C PRO A 473 -3.91 2.78 7.70
N ASN A 474 -4.12 2.80 6.39
CA ASN A 474 -3.71 1.72 5.52
C ASN A 474 -2.21 1.85 5.18
N PHE A 475 -1.36 1.09 5.86
CA PHE A 475 0.08 1.10 5.61
C PHE A 475 0.49 0.34 4.33
N ARG A 476 -0.44 -0.29 3.60
CA ARG A 476 -0.15 -1.08 2.39
C ARG A 476 0.46 -0.22 1.28
N HIS A 477 -0.08 0.98 1.06
CA HIS A 477 0.40 1.90 0.02
C HIS A 477 1.83 2.42 0.25
N PHE A 478 2.31 2.35 1.50
CA PHE A 478 3.65 2.80 1.88
C PHE A 478 4.74 1.74 1.61
N ARG A 479 4.35 0.46 1.45
CA ARG A 479 5.29 -0.63 1.13
C ARG A 479 5.66 -0.62 -0.35
N MET A 480 6.61 0.23 -0.71
CA MET A 480 7.08 0.39 -2.10
C MET A 480 8.30 -0.47 -2.44
N SER A 481 8.90 -1.15 -1.46
CA SER A 481 10.08 -2.02 -1.67
C SER A 481 9.87 -3.12 -2.73
N PRO A 482 8.69 -3.75 -2.86
CA PRO A 482 8.52 -4.82 -3.84
C PRO A 482 8.59 -4.33 -5.29
N TYR A 483 8.24 -3.06 -5.59
CA TYR A 483 8.32 -2.51 -6.94
C TYR A 483 9.78 -2.47 -7.41
N VAL A 484 10.62 -1.79 -6.63
CA VAL A 484 12.05 -1.61 -6.93
C VAL A 484 12.78 -2.94 -6.93
N ALA A 485 12.43 -3.86 -6.02
CA ALA A 485 13.01 -5.19 -5.97
C ALA A 485 12.69 -6.05 -7.20
N ASN A 486 11.53 -5.85 -7.83
CA ASN A 486 11.19 -6.53 -9.09
C ASN A 486 11.66 -5.76 -10.34
N GLY A 487 12.46 -4.69 -10.17
CA GLY A 487 12.95 -3.85 -11.27
C GLY A 487 11.85 -3.03 -11.93
N PHE A 488 10.81 -2.65 -11.17
CA PHE A 488 9.75 -1.75 -11.61
C PHE A 488 9.90 -0.37 -10.94
N ASP A 489 9.57 0.68 -11.68
CA ASP A 489 9.45 2.02 -11.11
C ASP A 489 8.22 2.11 -10.20
N VAL A 490 8.30 2.96 -9.18
CA VAL A 490 7.17 3.22 -8.30
C VAL A 490 6.21 4.20 -8.98
N PRO A 491 4.94 3.80 -9.22
CA PRO A 491 3.96 4.65 -9.88
C PRO A 491 3.55 5.83 -8.99
N TRP A 492 3.45 7.02 -9.60
CA TRP A 492 3.04 8.23 -8.89
C TRP A 492 1.58 8.14 -8.44
N SER A 493 0.69 7.82 -9.37
CA SER A 493 -0.76 7.78 -9.14
C SER A 493 -1.19 6.64 -8.21
N ALA A 494 -0.60 5.46 -8.31
CA ALA A 494 -1.07 4.28 -7.59
C ALA A 494 -0.40 4.03 -6.22
N ALA A 495 0.77 4.62 -5.96
CA ALA A 495 1.51 4.37 -4.72
C ALA A 495 1.88 5.65 -3.95
N LEU A 496 2.54 6.62 -4.61
CA LEU A 496 3.04 7.82 -3.94
C LEU A 496 1.92 8.80 -3.55
N LEU A 497 1.00 9.05 -4.47
CA LEU A 497 -0.11 9.95 -4.24
C LEU A 497 -1.03 9.45 -3.11
N PRO A 498 -1.47 8.17 -3.07
CA PRO A 498 -2.26 7.66 -1.95
C PRO A 498 -1.54 7.77 -0.60
N SER A 499 -0.25 7.45 -0.55
CA SER A 499 0.54 7.51 0.70
C SER A 499 0.76 8.95 1.17
N LEU A 500 0.92 9.91 0.26
CA LEU A 500 0.96 11.33 0.58
C LEU A 500 -0.40 11.81 1.12
N THR A 501 -1.49 11.50 0.40
CA THR A 501 -2.85 11.88 0.79
C THR A 501 -3.19 11.35 2.18
N VAL A 502 -2.91 10.07 2.45
CA VAL A 502 -3.11 9.48 3.79
C VAL A 502 -2.27 10.22 4.83
N THR A 503 -0.98 10.46 4.58
CA THR A 503 -0.13 11.19 5.54
C THR A 503 -0.69 12.58 5.86
N VAL A 504 -1.07 13.37 4.85
CA VAL A 504 -1.64 14.71 5.03
C VAL A 504 -2.99 14.67 5.75
N ALA A 505 -3.83 13.71 5.37
CA ALA A 505 -5.15 13.53 5.96
C ALA A 505 -5.11 13.25 7.47
N TYR A 506 -4.05 12.59 7.96
CA TYR A 506 -3.86 12.33 9.40
C TYR A 506 -3.26 13.50 10.17
N VAL A 507 -2.71 14.54 9.52
CA VAL A 507 -2.13 15.71 10.21
C VAL A 507 -3.19 16.42 11.05
N ILE A 508 -4.35 16.71 10.45
CA ILE A 508 -5.44 17.46 11.09
C ILE A 508 -5.98 16.74 12.34
N PRO A 509 -6.45 15.47 12.27
CA PRO A 509 -6.95 14.76 13.45
C PRO A 509 -5.87 14.63 14.52
N CYS A 510 -4.62 14.33 14.14
CA CYS A 510 -3.55 14.14 15.10
C CYS A 510 -3.25 15.43 15.89
N VAL A 511 -3.13 16.57 15.20
CA VAL A 511 -2.86 17.85 15.86
C VAL A 511 -4.03 18.26 16.78
N LEU A 512 -5.27 18.06 16.35
CA LEU A 512 -6.46 18.35 17.16
C LEU A 512 -6.51 17.47 18.41
N ILE A 513 -6.39 16.15 18.26
CA ILE A 513 -6.41 15.20 19.37
C ILE A 513 -5.25 15.49 20.35
N GLY A 514 -4.05 15.77 19.83
CA GLY A 514 -2.89 16.14 20.65
C GLY A 514 -3.12 17.41 21.47
N TYR A 515 -3.69 18.46 20.86
CA TYR A 515 -4.00 19.72 21.54
C TYR A 515 -4.98 19.54 22.71
N TYR A 516 -6.10 18.86 22.46
CA TYR A 516 -7.11 18.63 23.51
C TYR A 516 -6.59 17.70 24.61
N SER A 517 -5.81 16.68 24.24
CA SER A 517 -5.24 15.72 25.21
C SER A 517 -4.27 16.38 26.19
N LEU A 518 -3.37 17.26 25.70
CA LEU A 518 -2.46 17.99 26.57
C LEU A 518 -3.19 18.93 27.53
N THR A 519 -4.29 19.54 27.07
CA THR A 519 -5.11 20.41 27.91
C THR A 519 -5.77 19.65 29.07
N LEU A 520 -6.19 18.40 28.84
CA LEU A 520 -6.81 17.56 29.87
C LEU A 520 -5.79 17.08 30.92
N ARG A 521 -4.59 16.71 30.49
CA ARG A 521 -3.56 16.15 31.39
C ARG A 521 -3.00 17.15 32.40
N GLU A 522 -2.97 18.44 32.06
CA GLU A 522 -2.56 19.50 32.99
C GLU A 522 -3.60 19.76 34.09
N LEU A 523 -4.88 19.45 33.86
CA LEU A 523 -5.94 19.58 34.88
C LEU A 523 -5.85 18.49 35.95
N GLU A 524 -5.19 17.37 35.67
CA GLU A 524 -4.94 16.30 36.64
C GLU A 524 -3.69 16.55 37.51
N ALA A 525 -2.78 17.42 37.03
CA ALA A 525 -1.52 17.75 37.71
C ALA A 525 -1.58 19.03 38.55
N LYS A 526 -2.70 19.77 38.49
CA LYS A 526 -3.06 20.85 39.42
C LYS A 526 -4.03 20.31 40.46
#